data_AF-A0A933AJ84-F1
#
_entry.id   AF-A0A933AJ84-F1
#
_cell.length_a   1.000
_cell.length_b   1.000
_cell.length_c   1.000
_cell.angle_alpha   90.00
_cell.angle_beta   90.00
_cell.angle_gamma   90.00
#
_symmetry.space_group_name_H-M   'P 1'
#
loop_
_entity.id
_entity.type
_entity.pdbx_description
1 polymer ?
#
loop_
_entity_poly.entity_id
_entity_poly.type
_entity_poly.pdbx_seq_one_letter_code
_entity_poly.pdbx_strand_id
1 'polypeptide(L)' 'MTETVLDRFLRYVKVHTTSDRDSKGTPSTERQWTLLWMLADELRALGIADVKTTPHGFVLATL' A
#
# COMPACT_ATOMS: atom_id res chain seq x y z
N MET A 1 -7.90 4.79 21.67
CA MET A 1 -7.62 6.10 21.04
C MET A 1 -7.81 5.94 19.55
N THR A 2 -8.49 6.88 18.90
CA THR A 2 -8.64 6.91 17.45
C THR A 2 -7.28 7.23 16.82
N GLU A 3 -6.84 6.42 15.87
CA GLU A 3 -5.61 6.63 15.11
C GLU A 3 -5.68 7.95 14.31
N THR A 4 -4.63 8.76 14.36
CA THR A 4 -4.58 10.04 13.64
C THR A 4 -3.95 9.89 12.24
N VAL A 5 -4.13 10.91 11.40
CA VAL A 5 -3.42 10.99 10.10
C VAL A 5 -1.90 10.99 10.28
N LEU A 6 -1.41 11.63 11.35
CA LEU A 6 0.02 11.65 11.66
C LEU A 6 0.54 10.24 11.99
N ASP A 7 -0.23 9.45 12.75
CA ASP A 7 0.16 8.06 13.11
C ASP A 7 0.27 7.17 11.87
N ARG A 8 -0.66 7.32 10.92
CA ARG A 8 -0.62 6.61 9.63
C ARG A 8 0.58 7.04 8.79
N PHE A 9 0.78 8.35 8.65
CA PHE A 9 1.93 8.90 7.94
C PHE A 9 3.25 8.36 8.50
N LEU A 10 3.47 8.46 9.81
CA LEU A 10 4.69 7.99 10.47
C LEU A 10 4.90 6.47 10.38
N ARG A 11 3.84 5.69 10.14
CA ARG A 11 3.94 4.26 9.86
C ARG A 11 4.38 4.00 8.43
N TYR A 12 3.78 4.66 7.46
CA TYR A 12 4.06 4.43 6.05
C TYR A 12 5.47 4.89 5.65
N VAL A 13 5.94 6.03 6.18
CA VAL A 13 7.27 6.55 5.84
C VAL A 13 8.43 5.67 6.32
N LYS A 14 8.17 4.74 7.24
CA LYS A 14 9.16 3.73 7.68
C LYS A 14 9.32 2.60 6.68
N VAL A 15 8.41 2.47 5.72
CA VAL A 15 8.46 1.44 4.67
C VAL A 15 9.34 1.94 3.54
N HIS A 16 10.39 1.20 3.20
CA HIS A 16 11.26 1.55 2.08
C HIS A 16 10.56 1.23 0.75
N THR A 17 10.03 2.26 0.08
CA THR A 17 9.22 2.12 -1.14
C THR A 17 9.81 2.78 -2.39
N THR A 18 11.07 3.25 -2.32
CA THR A 18 11.75 3.91 -3.45
C THR A 18 11.64 3.06 -4.72
N SER A 19 11.25 3.65 -5.84
CA SER A 19 11.20 2.99 -7.14
C SER A 19 12.59 2.72 -7.71
N ASP A 20 12.66 1.88 -8.73
CA ASP A 20 13.85 1.71 -9.58
C ASP A 20 13.50 2.18 -11.00
N ARG A 21 14.29 3.11 -11.54
CA ARG A 21 14.06 3.71 -12.86
C ARG A 21 14.46 2.77 -13.99
N ASP A 22 15.43 1.89 -13.75
CA ASP A 22 15.98 1.00 -14.78
C ASP A 22 15.19 -0.31 -14.88
N SER A 23 14.30 -0.55 -13.92
CA SER A 23 13.42 -1.72 -13.90
C SER A 23 12.39 -1.68 -15.04
N LYS A 24 12.18 -2.84 -15.65
CA LYS A 24 11.11 -3.08 -16.64
C LYS A 24 9.85 -3.68 -16.00
N GLY A 25 9.87 -3.89 -14.68
CA GLY A 25 8.77 -4.49 -13.92
C GLY A 25 7.78 -3.46 -13.40
N THR A 26 6.60 -3.94 -13.01
CA THR A 26 5.61 -3.14 -12.28
C THR A 26 4.99 -3.98 -11.17
N PRO A 27 5.22 -3.64 -9.88
CA PRO A 27 6.07 -2.56 -9.37
C PRO A 27 7.53 -2.68 -9.82
N SER A 28 8.24 -1.56 -9.89
CA SER A 28 9.64 -1.55 -10.31
C SER A 28 10.58 -2.22 -9.31
N THR A 29 10.19 -2.32 -8.03
CA THR A 29 10.97 -2.96 -6.97
C THR A 29 10.09 -3.80 -6.06
N GLU A 30 10.60 -4.95 -5.61
CA GLU A 30 9.84 -5.87 -4.75
C GLU A 30 9.41 -5.21 -3.43
N ARG A 31 10.26 -4.34 -2.88
CA ARG A 31 10.00 -3.61 -1.62
C ARG A 31 8.74 -2.73 -1.64
N GLN A 32 8.26 -2.31 -2.82
CA GLN A 32 7.01 -1.55 -2.94
C GLN A 32 5.79 -2.36 -2.48
N TRP A 33 5.83 -3.70 -2.63
CA TRP A 33 4.72 -4.57 -2.25
C TRP A 33 4.37 -4.51 -0.76
N THR A 34 5.37 -4.28 0.11
CA THR A 34 5.15 -4.17 1.55
C THR A 34 4.10 -3.11 1.88
N LEU A 35 4.21 -1.91 1.30
CA LEU A 35 3.23 -0.85 1.54
C LEU A 35 1.87 -1.18 0.89
N LEU A 36 1.86 -1.78 -0.29
CA LEU A 36 0.63 -2.16 -0.99
C LEU A 36 -0.20 -3.15 -0.17
N TRP A 37 0.42 -4.18 0.40
CA TRP A 37 -0.26 -5.16 1.26
C TRP A 37 -0.76 -4.53 2.55
N MET A 38 0.04 -3.67 3.19
CA MET A 38 -0.39 -2.92 4.38
C MET A 38 -1.65 -2.10 4.10
N LEU A 39 -1.68 -1.34 3.00
CA LEU A 39 -2.84 -0.53 2.63
C LEU A 39 -4.07 -1.39 2.31
N ALA A 40 -3.90 -2.52 1.62
CA ALA A 40 -5.00 -3.44 1.33
C ALA A 40 -5.59 -4.03 2.62
N ASP A 41 -4.75 -4.43 3.58
CA ASP A 41 -5.21 -4.95 4.87
C ASP A 41 -5.89 -3.87 5.72
N GLU A 42 -5.37 -2.65 5.72
CA GLU A 42 -6.01 -1.52 6.41
C GLU A 42 -7.37 -1.17 5.79
N LEU A 43 -7.51 -1.19 4.46
CA LEU A 43 -8.80 -0.98 3.79
C LEU A 43 -9.82 -2.07 4.17
N ARG A 44 -9.39 -3.34 4.23
CA ARG A 44 -10.24 -4.46 4.69
C ARG A 44 -10.64 -4.28 6.15
N ALA A 45 -9.72 -3.89 7.01
CA ALA A 45 -9.99 -3.64 8.44
C ALA A 45 -10.96 -2.48 8.66
N LEU A 46 -10.99 -1.50 7.75
CA LEU A 46 -11.96 -0.41 7.75
C LEU A 46 -13.33 -0.81 7.20
N GLY A 47 -13.50 -2.05 6.72
CA GLY A 47 -14.77 -2.53 6.17
C GLY A 47 -15.09 -2.03 4.76
N ILE A 48 -14.10 -1.50 4.03
CA ILE A 48 -14.25 -1.05 2.65
C ILE A 48 -14.49 -2.25 1.73
N ALA A 49 -15.39 -2.10 0.76
CA ALA A 49 -15.75 -3.16 -0.18
C ALA A 49 -14.73 -3.30 -1.32
N ASP A 50 -14.75 -4.46 -1.98
CA ASP A 50 -14.02 -4.72 -3.23
C ASP A 50 -12.49 -4.48 -3.18
N VAL A 51 -11.86 -4.66 -2.02
CA VAL A 51 -10.41 -4.47 -1.85
C VAL A 51 -9.62 -5.50 -2.66
N LYS A 52 -8.95 -5.04 -3.71
CA LYS A 52 -8.18 -5.87 -4.66
C LYS A 52 -6.77 -5.32 -4.81
N THR A 53 -5.79 -6.22 -4.83
CA THR A 53 -4.43 -5.92 -5.25
C THR A 53 -4.18 -6.59 -6.59
N THR A 54 -3.76 -5.84 -7.61
CA THR A 54 -3.52 -6.40 -8.95
C THR A 54 -2.11 -6.95 -9.08
N PRO A 55 -1.83 -7.83 -10.07
CA PRO A 55 -0.47 -8.33 -10.33
C PRO A 55 0.56 -7.24 -10.64
N HIS A 56 0.10 -6.05 -11.08
CA HIS A 56 0.95 -4.91 -11.37
C HIS A 56 1.13 -3.95 -10.18
N GLY A 57 0.69 -4.34 -8.98
CA GLY A 57 0.91 -3.57 -7.76
C GLY A 57 -0.01 -2.35 -7.61
N PHE A 58 -1.25 -2.45 -8.08
CA PHE A 58 -2.29 -1.47 -7.79
C PHE A 58 -3.19 -1.98 -6.67
N VAL A 59 -3.52 -1.11 -5.70
CA VAL A 59 -4.56 -1.38 -4.68
C VAL A 59 -5.81 -0.59 -5.07
N LEU A 60 -6.93 -1.29 -5.21
CA LEU A 60 -8.23 -0.74 -5.60
C LEU A 60 -9.26 -1.11 -4.53
N ALA A 61 -10.23 -0.24 -4.26
CA ALA A 61 -11.32 -0.48 -3.33
C ALA A 61 -12.52 0.44 -3.63
N THR A 62 -13.68 0.15 -3.05
CA THR A 62 -14.94 0.89 -3.27
C THR A 62 -15.60 1.25 -1.95
N LEU A 63 -16.00 2.52 -1.80
CA LEU A 63 -16.74 3.06 -0.65
C LEU A 63 -18.21 3.28 -1.02
#